data_AF-A0A699TJU3-F1
#
_entry.id   AF-A0A699TJU3-F1
#
_cell.length_a   1.000
_cell.length_b   1.000
_cell.length_c   1.000
_cell.angle_alpha   90.00
_cell.angle_beta   90.00
_cell.angle_gamma   90.00
#
_symmetry.space_group_name_H-M   'P 1'
#
loop_
_entity.id
_entity.type
_entity.pdbx_description
1 polymer ?
#
loop_
_entity_poly.entity_id
_entity_poly.type
_entity_poly.pdbx_seq_one_letter_code
_entity_poly.pdbx_strand_id
1 'polypeptide(L)'
;MPTYRTAAVNVVNNDEELRLNLDLLEERRERAAVCEAKSKSNMIKYYNARVRGVAFRPGDFVYSSNDASHAVAAGKQINPTPLACTPLT
;
A
#
# COMPACT_ATOMS: atom_id res chain seq x y z
N MET A 1 12.35 -48.69 -8.42
CA MET A 1 12.20 -48.53 -9.88
C MET A 1 11.93 -47.06 -10.19
N PRO A 2 12.66 -46.42 -11.12
CA PRO A 2 12.38 -45.05 -11.54
C PRO A 2 11.03 -44.96 -12.24
N THR A 3 10.26 -43.90 -11.97
CA THR A 3 9.01 -43.61 -12.71
C THR A 3 9.32 -42.86 -14.01
N TYR A 4 8.44 -42.97 -15.02
CA TYR A 4 8.64 -42.33 -16.35
C TYR A 4 8.97 -40.83 -16.26
N ARG A 5 8.36 -40.12 -15.30
CA ARG A 5 8.63 -38.69 -15.04
C ARG A 5 10.05 -38.42 -14.56
N THR A 6 10.67 -39.35 -13.85
CA THR A 6 12.02 -39.22 -13.28
C THR A 6 13.10 -39.64 -14.28
N ALA A 7 12.77 -40.57 -15.20
CA ALA A 7 13.70 -41.10 -16.19
C ALA A 7 14.01 -40.11 -17.34
N ALA A 8 13.13 -39.13 -17.58
CA ALA A 8 13.26 -38.13 -18.64
C ALA A 8 13.73 -36.74 -18.16
N VAL A 9 14.11 -36.62 -16.87
CA VAL A 9 14.57 -35.36 -16.27
C VAL A 9 15.95 -35.03 -16.80
N ASN A 10 16.03 -34.14 -17.79
CA ASN A 10 17.29 -33.51 -18.16
C ASN A 10 17.61 -32.41 -17.14
N VAL A 11 18.55 -32.71 -16.25
CA VAL A 11 18.96 -31.81 -15.15
C VAL A 11 19.39 -30.44 -15.68
N VAL A 12 20.15 -30.40 -16.78
CA VAL A 12 20.66 -29.14 -17.35
C VAL A 12 19.53 -28.26 -17.87
N ASN A 13 18.58 -28.84 -18.60
CA ASN A 13 17.44 -28.08 -19.14
C ASN A 13 16.51 -27.57 -18.04
N ASN A 14 16.30 -28.36 -16.98
CA ASN A 14 15.49 -27.92 -15.85
C ASN A 14 16.15 -26.79 -15.06
N ASP A 15 17.47 -26.80 -14.92
CA ASP A 15 18.21 -25.73 -14.25
C ASP A 15 18.11 -24.41 -15.04
N GLU A 16 18.19 -24.47 -16.37
CA GLU A 16 17.99 -23.30 -17.23
C GLU A 16 16.55 -22.77 -17.16
N GLU A 17 15.55 -23.64 -17.23
CA GLU A 17 14.14 -23.25 -17.11
C GLU A 17 13.83 -22.67 -15.72
N LEU A 18 14.42 -23.23 -14.66
CA LEU A 18 14.28 -22.71 -13.31
C LEU A 18 14.84 -21.30 -13.19
N ARG A 19 16.01 -21.02 -13.76
CA ARG A 19 16.60 -19.66 -13.78
C ARG A 19 15.68 -18.67 -14.47
N LEU A 20 15.17 -18.99 -15.66
CA LEU A 20 14.25 -18.13 -16.40
C LEU A 20 12.95 -17.85 -15.62
N ASN A 21 12.42 -18.86 -14.93
CA ASN A 21 11.23 -18.70 -14.10
C ASN A 21 11.48 -17.77 -12.90
N LEU A 22 12.67 -17.84 -12.30
CA LEU A 22 13.06 -16.95 -11.20
C LEU A 22 13.24 -15.51 -11.68
N ASP A 23 13.93 -15.29 -12.80
CA ASP A 23 14.12 -13.97 -13.40
C ASP A 23 12.77 -13.32 -13.74
N LEU A 24 11.82 -14.09 -14.29
CA LEU A 24 10.47 -13.60 -14.58
C LEU A 24 9.70 -13.21 -13.30
N LEU A 25 9.87 -13.97 -12.20
CA LEU A 25 9.26 -13.61 -10.92
C LEU A 25 9.86 -12.33 -10.35
N GLU A 26 11.17 -12.16 -10.48
CA GLU A 26 11.88 -10.96 -10.05
C GLU A 26 11.41 -9.72 -10.83
N GLU A 27 11.38 -9.79 -12.15
CA GLU A 27 10.82 -8.75 -13.03
C GLU A 27 9.38 -8.35 -12.63
N ARG A 28 8.52 -9.32 -12.31
CA ARG A 28 7.15 -9.05 -11.87
C ARG A 28 7.10 -8.36 -10.51
N ARG A 29 7.97 -8.74 -9.57
CA ARG A 29 8.07 -8.13 -8.25
C ARG A 29 8.57 -6.68 -8.35
N GLU A 30 9.60 -6.44 -9.14
CA GLU A 30 10.12 -5.09 -9.37
C GLU A 30 9.06 -4.18 -9.98
N ARG A 31 8.37 -4.64 -11.02
CA ARG A 31 7.26 -3.89 -11.64
C ARG A 31 6.15 -3.59 -10.64
N ALA A 32 5.79 -4.57 -9.79
CA ALA A 32 4.79 -4.35 -8.74
C ALA A 32 5.26 -3.30 -7.74
N ALA A 33 6.51 -3.36 -7.29
CA ALA A 33 7.10 -2.38 -6.36
C ALA A 33 7.11 -0.97 -6.94
N VAL A 34 7.49 -0.81 -8.22
CA VAL A 34 7.46 0.49 -8.92
C VAL A 34 6.04 1.04 -9.02
N CYS A 35 5.07 0.20 -9.41
CA CYS A 35 3.66 0.58 -9.48
C CYS A 35 3.10 1.00 -8.11
N GLU A 36 3.45 0.26 -7.06
CA GLU A 36 3.04 0.56 -5.68
C GLU A 36 3.64 1.89 -5.20
N ALA A 37 4.94 2.10 -5.40
CA ALA A 37 5.61 3.34 -5.04
C ALA A 37 4.99 4.55 -5.79
N LYS A 38 4.68 4.38 -7.08
CA LYS A 38 3.99 5.40 -7.88
C LYS A 38 2.58 5.68 -7.36
N SER A 39 1.81 4.64 -7.06
CA SER A 39 0.46 4.78 -6.50
C SER A 39 0.48 5.55 -5.18
N LYS A 40 1.37 5.17 -4.25
CA LYS A 40 1.57 5.87 -2.97
C LYS A 40 1.96 7.33 -3.17
N SER A 41 2.93 7.62 -4.04
CA SER A 41 3.36 8.99 -4.34
C SER A 41 2.23 9.84 -4.91
N ASN A 42 1.43 9.28 -5.84
CA ASN A 42 0.27 9.96 -6.40
C ASN A 42 -0.78 10.26 -5.32
N MET A 43 -1.03 9.31 -4.42
CA MET A 43 -1.98 9.47 -3.33
C MET A 43 -1.55 10.60 -2.37
N ILE A 44 -0.27 10.62 -1.98
CA ILE A 44 0.29 11.66 -1.11
C ILE A 44 0.15 13.04 -1.78
N LYS A 45 0.55 13.15 -3.06
CA LYS A 45 0.44 14.41 -3.82
C LYS A 45 -1.01 14.90 -3.88
N TYR A 46 -1.96 14.01 -4.15
CA TYR A 46 -3.37 14.35 -4.28
C TYR A 46 -3.95 14.95 -2.99
N TYR A 47 -3.70 14.31 -1.84
CA TYR A 47 -4.22 14.82 -0.57
C TYR A 47 -3.46 16.06 -0.10
N ASN A 48 -2.13 16.09 -0.22
CA ASN A 48 -1.34 17.25 0.19
C ASN A 48 -1.72 18.52 -0.60
N ALA A 49 -1.98 18.41 -1.89
CA ALA A 49 -2.42 19.54 -2.72
C ALA A 49 -3.80 20.08 -2.31
N ARG A 50 -4.60 19.31 -1.57
CA ARG A 50 -5.96 19.68 -1.14
C ARG A 50 -6.03 20.21 0.28
N VAL A 51 -4.97 20.02 1.07
CA VAL A 51 -4.88 20.61 2.41
C VAL A 51 -4.81 22.12 2.27
N ARG A 52 -5.81 22.82 2.80
CA ARG A 52 -5.78 24.28 2.88
C ARG A 52 -4.97 24.68 4.10
N GLY A 53 -4.03 25.60 3.94
CA GLY A 53 -3.30 26.21 5.05
C GLY A 53 -4.20 27.15 5.84
N VAL A 54 -5.04 26.61 6.72
CA VAL A 54 -5.89 27.37 7.64
C VAL A 54 -5.34 27.18 9.05
N ALA A 55 -5.11 28.29 9.76
CA ALA A 55 -4.74 28.25 11.16
C ALA A 55 -6.01 28.10 12.01
N PHE A 56 -6.14 26.98 12.72
CA PHE A 56 -7.23 26.74 13.65
C PHE A 56 -6.90 27.29 15.03
N ARG A 57 -7.87 27.92 15.67
CA ARG A 57 -7.83 28.30 17.08
C ARG A 57 -8.51 27.23 17.94
N PRO A 58 -8.12 27.09 19.22
CA PRO A 58 -8.86 26.25 20.15
C PRO A 58 -10.34 26.67 20.21
N GLY A 59 -11.26 25.73 19.97
CA GLY A 59 -12.70 25.98 19.88
C GLY A 59 -13.27 26.01 18.46
N ASP A 60 -12.42 26.03 17.43
CA ASP A 60 -12.87 25.91 16.04
C ASP A 60 -13.35 24.48 15.74
N PHE A 61 -14.48 24.37 15.05
CA PHE A 61 -15.03 23.08 14.61
C PHE A 61 -14.70 22.82 13.14
N VAL A 62 -14.29 21.60 12.84
CA VAL A 62 -14.06 21.14 11.47
C VAL A 62 -15.24 20.28 11.03
N TYR A 63 -16.01 20.77 10.08
CA TYR A 63 -17.05 19.96 9.44
C TYR A 63 -16.40 19.04 8.40
N SER A 64 -16.49 17.72 8.62
CA SER A 64 -16.00 16.71 7.70
C SER A 64 -17.20 15.98 7.07
N SER A 65 -17.60 16.38 5.86
CA SER A 65 -18.59 15.64 5.08
C SER A 65 -17.94 14.42 4.43
N ASN A 66 -18.04 13.26 5.06
CA ASN A 66 -17.71 11.98 4.46
C ASN A 66 -18.79 10.92 4.79
N ASP A 67 -18.86 9.83 4.03
CA ASP A 67 -19.89 8.80 4.26
C ASP A 67 -19.81 8.17 5.66
N ALA A 68 -18.61 8.10 6.25
CA ALA A 68 -18.41 7.65 7.63
C ALA A 68 -19.06 8.58 8.67
N SER A 69 -19.13 9.89 8.41
CA SER A 69 -19.81 10.89 9.25
C SER A 69 -21.34 10.80 9.16
N HIS A 70 -21.86 10.17 8.10
CA HIS A 70 -23.28 9.90 7.92
C HIS A 70 -23.72 8.55 8.52
N ALA A 71 -22.79 7.74 9.04
CA ALA A 71 -23.13 6.57 9.83
C ALA A 71 -23.74 7.04 11.17
N VAL A 72 -25.08 7.10 11.23
CA VAL A 72 -25.84 7.48 12.43
C VAL A 72 -25.59 6.45 13.53
N ALA A 73 -24.55 6.66 14.32
CA ALA A 73 -24.42 6.05 15.64
C ALA A 73 -25.03 7.03 16.64
N ALA A 74 -26.11 6.59 17.29
CA ALA A 74 -26.71 7.27 18.42
C ALA A 74 -25.62 7.76 19.39
N GLY A 75 -25.47 9.09 19.47
CA GLY A 75 -24.73 9.83 20.50
C GLY A 75 -23.40 9.23 20.94
N LYS A 76 -22.34 9.32 20.13
CA LYS A 76 -20.97 9.32 20.65
C LYS A 76 -20.13 10.41 19.97
N GLN A 77 -19.94 11.48 20.73
CA GLN A 77 -18.99 12.54 20.45
C GLN A 77 -17.59 11.90 20.41
N ILE A 78 -16.99 11.83 19.23
CA ILE A 78 -15.60 11.38 19.09
C ILE A 78 -14.74 12.53 19.62
N ASN A 79 -14.36 12.44 20.90
CA ASN A 79 -13.34 13.33 21.45
C ASN A 79 -12.05 13.18 20.63
N PRO A 80 -11.37 14.29 20.29
CA PRO A 80 -10.14 14.20 19.50
C PRO A 80 -9.09 13.45 20.32
N THR A 81 -8.71 12.28 19.85
CA THR A 81 -7.50 11.60 20.31
C THR A 81 -6.31 12.44 19.80
N PRO A 82 -5.42 12.94 20.66
CA PRO A 82 -4.30 13.74 20.20
C PRO A 82 -3.37 12.83 19.40
N LEU A 83 -3.32 13.03 18.08
CA LEU A 83 -2.26 12.48 17.26
C LEU A 83 -0.98 13.19 17.69
N ALA A 84 -0.18 12.54 18.52
CA ALA A 84 1.13 13.01 18.89
C ALA A 84 1.98 13.11 17.62
N CYS A 85 2.20 14.32 17.12
CA CYS A 85 3.19 14.59 16.10
C CYS A 85 4.58 14.35 16.71
N THR A 86 5.17 13.17 16.51
CA THR A 86 6.60 13.00 16.72
C THR A 86 7.33 13.58 15.50
N PRO A 87 8.23 14.56 15.67
CA PRO A 87 9.06 15.03 14.58
C PRO A 87 10.02 13.92 14.16
N LEU A 88 10.08 13.63 12.86
CA LEU A 88 11.15 12.83 12.28
C LEU A 88 12.44 13.67 12.38
N THR A 89 13.44 13.12 13.06
CA THR A 89 14.82 13.63 13.06
C THR A 89 15.61 12.95 11.95
#